data_AF-A0AAE7CBA3-F1
#
_entry.id   AF-A0AAE7CBA3-F1
#
_cell.length_a   1.000
_cell.length_b   1.000
_cell.length_c   1.000
_cell.angle_alpha   90.00
_cell.angle_beta   90.00
_cell.angle_gamma   90.00
#
_symmetry.space_group_name_H-M   'P 1'
#
loop_
_entity.id
_entity.type
_entity.pdbx_description
1 polymer ?
#
loop_
_entity_poly.entity_id
_entity_poly.type
_entity_poly.pdbx_seq_one_letter_code
_entity_poly.pdbx_strand_id
1 'polypeptide(L)'
;MPTIVVEVMPKAELLDPQGKAVAGALARLGKDRFTGVRIGKRFELTVEGEVDDALLADVQSLAADMLSNSVIEDVISVHVAGLDGFGISAEADMATGNVTDDHTVADGGTADTDVAAHPLPHGSAAAEQR
;
A
#
# COMPACT_ATOMS: atom_id res chain seq x y z
N MET A 1 4.76 -28.91 -6.12
CA MET A 1 5.66 -28.16 -7.03
C MET A 1 5.98 -26.87 -6.33
N PRO A 2 7.20 -26.72 -5.81
CA PRO A 2 7.62 -25.45 -5.22
C PRO A 2 7.73 -24.35 -6.29
N THR A 3 7.57 -23.11 -5.85
CA THR A 3 7.72 -21.91 -6.68
C THR A 3 8.89 -21.10 -6.15
N ILE A 4 9.83 -20.74 -7.02
CA ILE A 4 10.94 -19.83 -6.70
C ILE A 4 10.58 -18.46 -7.25
N VAL A 5 10.65 -17.45 -6.40
CA VAL A 5 10.38 -16.05 -6.73
C VAL A 5 11.71 -15.35 -6.94
N VAL A 6 11.82 -14.65 -8.06
CA VAL A 6 12.95 -13.78 -8.38
C VAL A 6 12.43 -12.36 -8.54
N GLU A 7 13.00 -11.42 -7.79
CA GLU A 7 12.64 -10.01 -7.88
C GLU A 7 13.79 -9.21 -8.48
N VAL A 8 13.44 -8.37 -9.46
CA VAL A 8 14.38 -7.51 -10.18
C VAL A 8 13.87 -6.09 -10.11
N MET A 9 14.75 -5.14 -9.79
CA MET A 9 14.42 -3.71 -9.76
C MET A 9 15.36 -2.94 -10.68
N PRO A 10 14.92 -1.82 -11.30
CA PRO A 10 15.85 -0.88 -11.92
C PRO A 10 16.91 -0.44 -10.91
N LYS A 11 18.13 -0.15 -11.37
CA LYS A 11 19.21 0.34 -10.51
C LYS A 11 18.83 1.62 -9.78
N ALA A 12 19.36 1.82 -8.58
CA ALA A 12 19.01 2.96 -7.73
C ALA A 12 19.27 4.32 -8.39
N GLU A 13 20.35 4.39 -9.18
CA GLU A 13 20.84 5.58 -9.89
C GLU A 13 20.07 5.91 -11.17
N LEU A 14 19.24 4.99 -11.67
CA LEU A 14 18.49 5.19 -12.89
C LEU A 14 17.10 5.73 -12.63
N LEU A 15 16.66 6.62 -13.51
CA LEU A 15 15.28 7.08 -13.51
C LEU A 15 14.36 5.90 -13.87
N ASP A 16 13.31 5.71 -13.06
CA ASP A 16 12.20 4.80 -13.36
C ASP A 16 10.99 5.63 -13.83
N PRO A 17 10.76 5.76 -15.16
CA PRO A 17 9.63 6.53 -15.69
C PRO A 17 8.28 5.97 -15.27
N GLN A 18 8.19 4.64 -15.06
CA GLN A 18 6.94 3.98 -14.69
C GLN A 18 6.60 4.28 -13.23
N GLY A 19 7.58 4.14 -12.33
CA GLY A 19 7.47 4.55 -10.94
C GLY A 19 7.09 6.03 -10.80
N LYS A 20 7.72 6.91 -11.58
CA LYS A 20 7.36 8.34 -11.60
C LYS A 20 5.91 8.58 -12.05
N ALA A 21 5.44 7.85 -13.05
CA ALA A 21 4.05 7.97 -13.51
C ALA A 21 3.07 7.56 -12.41
N VAL A 22 3.34 6.46 -11.70
CA VAL A 22 2.50 5.99 -10.58
C VAL A 22 2.55 6.95 -9.40
N ALA A 23 3.72 7.46 -9.01
CA ALA A 23 3.84 8.48 -7.97
C ALA A 23 3.01 9.73 -8.30
N GLY A 24 3.03 10.18 -9.56
CA GLY A 24 2.20 11.28 -10.02
C GLY A 24 0.70 10.97 -9.98
N ALA A 25 0.30 9.71 -10.22
CA ALA A 25 -1.10 9.30 -10.06
C ALA A 25 -1.53 9.31 -8.58
N LEU A 26 -0.68 8.82 -7.67
CA LEU A 26 -0.94 8.85 -6.23
C LEU A 26 -1.15 10.26 -5.69
N ALA A 27 -0.32 11.22 -6.12
CA ALA A 27 -0.47 12.63 -5.75
C ALA A 27 -1.83 13.20 -6.21
N ARG A 28 -2.26 12.89 -7.45
CA ARG A 28 -3.58 13.33 -7.96
C ARG A 28 -4.76 12.74 -7.19
N LEU A 29 -4.55 11.60 -6.53
CA LEU A 29 -5.53 10.96 -5.64
C LEU A 29 -5.45 11.45 -4.19
N GLY A 30 -4.63 12.48 -3.91
CA GLY A 30 -4.43 13.03 -2.55
C GLY A 30 -3.64 12.10 -1.63
N LYS A 31 -2.82 11.21 -2.17
CA LYS A 31 -1.97 10.27 -1.40
C LYS A 31 -0.55 10.80 -1.24
N ASP A 32 -0.42 12.00 -0.68
CA ASP A 32 0.84 12.75 -0.61
C ASP A 32 1.91 12.14 0.30
N ARG A 33 1.56 11.13 1.11
CA ARG A 33 2.51 10.41 1.97
C ARG A 33 3.51 9.56 1.18
N PHE A 34 3.20 9.21 -0.08
CA PHE A 34 4.07 8.39 -0.93
C PHE A 34 4.86 9.31 -1.88
N THR A 35 6.09 9.62 -1.49
CA THR A 35 6.94 10.59 -2.20
C THR A 35 7.75 10.00 -3.35
N GLY A 36 7.82 8.67 -3.42
CA GLY A 36 8.51 7.94 -4.48
C GLY A 36 7.92 6.55 -4.65
N VAL A 37 7.86 6.11 -5.91
CA VAL A 37 7.45 4.76 -6.28
C VAL A 37 8.52 4.22 -7.22
N ARG A 38 8.93 2.97 -6.99
CA ARG A 38 9.78 2.21 -7.90
C ARG A 38 9.00 0.97 -8.34
N ILE A 39 9.13 0.61 -9.60
CA ILE A 39 8.48 -0.55 -10.19
C ILE A 39 9.56 -1.48 -10.72
N GLY A 40 9.44 -2.75 -10.39
CA GLY A 40 10.30 -3.81 -10.88
C GLY A 40 9.50 -4.96 -11.46
N LYS A 41 10.19 -6.08 -11.64
CA LYS A 41 9.64 -7.33 -12.17
C LYS A 41 9.73 -8.41 -11.11
N ARG A 42 8.67 -9.21 -11.02
CA ARG A 42 8.64 -10.46 -10.25
C ARG A 42 8.49 -11.61 -11.23
N PHE A 43 9.39 -12.58 -11.15
CA PHE A 43 9.32 -13.82 -11.89
C PHE A 43 8.98 -14.95 -10.92
N GLU A 44 8.11 -15.84 -11.35
CA GLU A 44 7.72 -17.03 -10.60
C GLU A 44 8.10 -18.26 -11.41
N LEU A 45 9.04 -19.04 -10.87
CA LEU A 45 9.58 -20.23 -11.49
C LEU A 45 8.99 -21.44 -10.77
N THR A 46 8.14 -22.20 -11.44
CA THR A 46 7.61 -23.46 -10.89
C THR A 46 8.57 -24.58 -11.22
N VAL A 47 8.97 -25.34 -10.21
CA VAL A 47 9.90 -26.47 -10.38
C VAL A 47 9.28 -27.76 -9.85
N GLU A 48 9.75 -28.90 -10.36
CA GLU A 48 9.40 -30.23 -9.87
C GLU A 48 10.48 -30.71 -8.89
N GLY A 49 10.08 -31.46 -7.86
CA GLY A 49 11.01 -31.96 -6.84
C GLY A 49 11.27 -30.99 -5.69
N GLU A 50 12.35 -31.25 -4.96
CA GLU A 50 12.80 -30.42 -3.83
C GLU A 50 13.63 -29.23 -4.33
N VAL A 51 13.61 -28.13 -3.58
CA VAL A 51 14.50 -26.99 -3.82
C VAL A 51 15.70 -27.14 -2.90
N ASP A 52 16.85 -27.44 -3.50
CA ASP A 52 18.14 -27.48 -2.82
C ASP A 52 18.98 -26.24 -3.13
N ASP A 53 20.11 -26.10 -2.44
CA ASP A 53 21.03 -24.97 -2.61
C ASP A 53 21.62 -24.91 -4.03
N ALA A 54 21.76 -26.06 -4.70
CA ALA A 54 22.26 -26.13 -6.06
C ALA A 54 21.26 -25.49 -7.04
N LEU A 55 19.98 -25.84 -6.93
CA LEU A 55 18.92 -25.25 -7.73
C LEU A 55 18.80 -23.74 -7.48
N LEU A 56 18.92 -23.30 -6.23
CA LEU A 56 18.90 -21.86 -5.92
C LEU A 56 20.09 -21.12 -6.54
N ALA A 57 21.28 -21.72 -6.52
CA ALA A 57 22.47 -21.15 -7.18
C ALA A 57 22.28 -21.06 -8.72
N ASP A 58 21.69 -22.10 -9.32
CA ASP A 58 21.38 -22.10 -10.76
C ASP A 58 20.36 -21.01 -11.11
N VAL A 59 19.30 -20.86 -10.30
CA VAL A 59 18.31 -19.78 -10.49
C VAL A 59 18.95 -18.41 -10.31
N GLN A 60 19.90 -18.26 -9.39
CA GLN A 60 20.61 -17.00 -9.21
C GLN A 60 21.46 -16.63 -10.43
N SER A 61 22.15 -17.59 -11.06
CA SER A 61 22.86 -17.37 -12.33
C SER A 61 21.88 -17.01 -13.44
N LEU A 62 20.79 -17.76 -13.58
CA LEU A 62 19.74 -17.51 -14.57
C LEU A 62 19.15 -16.09 -14.41
N ALA A 63 18.95 -15.64 -13.17
CA ALA A 63 18.43 -14.31 -12.88
C ALA A 63 19.37 -13.20 -13.34
N ALA A 64 20.67 -13.37 -13.11
CA ALA A 64 21.69 -12.41 -13.53
C ALA A 64 21.87 -12.37 -15.05
N ASP A 65 21.78 -13.53 -15.71
CA ASP A 65 22.10 -13.66 -17.14
C ASP A 65 20.89 -13.37 -18.04
N MET A 66 19.68 -13.72 -17.61
CA MET A 66 18.49 -13.70 -18.48
C MET A 66 17.31 -12.90 -17.93
N LEU A 67 17.07 -12.91 -16.62
CA LEU A 67 15.88 -12.27 -16.05
C LEU A 67 16.08 -10.78 -15.76
N SER A 68 17.33 -10.32 -15.74
CA SER A 68 17.70 -8.93 -15.54
C SER A 68 18.59 -8.41 -16.67
N ASN A 69 18.46 -7.13 -16.98
CA ASN A 69 19.47 -6.44 -17.77
C ASN A 69 20.52 -5.83 -16.83
N SER A 70 21.69 -6.45 -16.74
CA SER A 70 22.78 -6.07 -15.80
C SER A 70 23.25 -4.61 -15.91
N VAL A 71 23.00 -3.94 -17.04
CA VAL A 71 23.32 -2.51 -17.20
C VAL A 71 22.36 -1.63 -16.41
N ILE A 72 21.08 -1.99 -16.35
CA ILE A 72 20.01 -1.10 -15.86
C ILE A 72 19.16 -1.65 -14.72
N GLU A 73 19.27 -2.93 -14.41
CA GLU A 73 18.49 -3.65 -13.41
C GLU A 73 19.42 -4.43 -12.47
N ASP A 74 18.97 -4.61 -11.24
CA ASP A 74 19.59 -5.45 -10.21
C ASP A 74 18.62 -6.55 -9.79
N VAL A 75 19.13 -7.76 -9.59
CA VAL A 75 18.41 -8.84 -8.90
C VAL A 75 18.43 -8.53 -7.40
N ILE A 76 17.26 -8.40 -6.80
CA ILE A 76 17.10 -7.99 -5.39
C ILE A 76 16.88 -9.20 -4.48
N SER A 77 16.14 -10.20 -4.94
CA SER A 77 15.85 -11.39 -4.15
C SER A 77 15.67 -12.63 -5.03
N VAL A 78 16.06 -13.78 -4.49
CA VAL A 78 15.77 -15.13 -5.02
C VAL A 78 15.38 -15.97 -3.82
N HIS A 79 14.14 -16.45 -3.77
CA HIS A 79 13.61 -17.17 -2.60
C HIS A 79 12.50 -18.15 -2.98
N VAL A 80 12.23 -19.14 -2.12
CA VAL A 80 11.10 -20.06 -2.31
C VAL A 80 9.81 -19.41 -1.78
N ALA A 81 8.77 -19.37 -2.61
CA ALA A 81 7.47 -18.83 -2.25
C ALA A 81 6.90 -19.53 -1.00
N GLY A 82 6.46 -18.74 -0.02
CA GLY A 82 5.86 -19.23 1.21
C GLY A 82 6.85 -19.56 2.33
N LEU A 83 8.16 -19.50 2.07
CA LEU A 83 9.19 -19.59 3.12
C LEU A 83 9.74 -18.21 3.51
N ASP A 84 9.81 -17.26 2.56
CA ASP A 84 10.30 -15.92 2.82
C ASP A 84 9.23 -14.88 2.45
N GLY A 85 8.77 -14.14 3.47
CA GLY A 85 7.64 -13.24 3.39
C GLY A 85 7.90 -11.97 2.59
N PHE A 86 7.46 -11.95 1.33
CA PHE A 86 6.87 -10.75 0.74
C PHE A 86 5.35 -10.76 0.98
N GLY A 87 4.99 -10.30 2.19
CA GLY A 87 3.71 -9.70 2.59
C GLY A 87 2.40 -10.17 1.94
N ILE A 88 1.79 -11.20 2.51
CA ILE A 88 0.37 -11.13 2.89
C ILE A 88 0.30 -11.36 4.40
N SER A 89 0.39 -10.28 5.18
CA SER A 89 -0.16 -10.28 6.53
C SER A 89 -1.69 -10.18 6.40
N ALA A 90 -2.31 -11.31 6.06
CA ALA A 90 -3.76 -11.49 6.10
C ALA A 90 -4.11 -12.51 7.18
N GLU A 91 -3.67 -12.24 8.41
CA GLU A 91 -4.26 -12.81 9.62
C GLU A 91 -4.70 -11.63 10.51
N ALA A 92 -5.55 -10.76 9.94
CA ALA A 92 -6.49 -10.02 10.77
C ALA A 92 -7.61 -11.00 11.11
N ASP A 93 -7.44 -11.63 12.27
CA ASP A 93 -8.44 -12.35 13.02
C ASP A 93 -9.80 -11.61 12.98
N MET A 94 -10.71 -12.12 12.16
CA MET A 94 -12.11 -11.73 12.10
C MET A 94 -12.94 -12.88 12.65
N ALA A 95 -12.72 -13.25 13.91
CA ALA A 95 -13.63 -14.12 14.63
C ALA A 95 -13.87 -13.60 16.05
N THR A 96 -15.06 -13.03 16.22
CA THR A 96 -15.79 -12.81 17.48
C THR A 96 -15.67 -11.42 18.11
N GLY A 97 -16.68 -10.60 17.84
CA GLY A 97 -16.87 -9.29 18.48
C GLY A 97 -18.27 -8.73 18.26
N ASN A 98 -19.27 -9.55 18.57
CA ASN A 98 -20.68 -9.25 18.83
C ASN A 98 -21.15 -7.80 18.55
N VAL A 99 -21.92 -7.60 17.48
CA VAL A 99 -22.80 -6.42 17.32
C VAL A 99 -23.96 -6.62 18.28
N THR A 100 -23.97 -5.91 19.41
CA THR A 100 -25.19 -5.74 20.19
C THR A 100 -26.03 -4.68 19.48
N ASP A 101 -27.08 -5.13 18.81
CA ASP A 101 -28.28 -4.33 18.58
C ASP A 101 -28.79 -3.87 19.95
N ASP A 102 -28.62 -2.58 20.27
CA ASP A 102 -29.37 -1.95 21.36
C ASP A 102 -30.35 -0.96 20.75
N HIS A 103 -31.55 -1.48 20.54
CA HIS A 103 -32.73 -0.70 20.20
C HIS A 103 -33.62 -0.65 21.44
N THR A 104 -33.34 0.29 22.34
CA THR A 104 -34.31 0.70 23.36
C THR A 104 -34.85 2.08 23.03
N VAL A 105 -36.03 2.07 22.43
CA VAL A 105 -36.96 3.19 22.42
C VAL A 105 -37.73 3.12 23.75
N ALA A 106 -37.62 4.15 24.58
CA ALA A 106 -38.51 4.35 25.71
C ALA A 106 -38.76 5.85 25.91
N ASP A 107 -40.02 6.12 26.22
CA ASP A 107 -40.80 7.34 26.07
C ASP A 107 -40.76 8.23 27.32
N GLY A 108 -41.05 9.53 27.11
CA GLY A 108 -41.73 10.39 28.09
C GLY A 108 -40.91 11.09 29.18
N GLY A 109 -40.93 12.43 29.20
CA GLY A 109 -40.62 13.21 30.40
C GLY A 109 -40.31 14.69 30.18
N THR A 110 -41.36 15.52 30.20
CA THR A 110 -41.35 16.99 30.18
C THR A 110 -40.59 17.64 31.34
N ALA A 111 -39.87 18.74 31.10
CA ALA A 111 -39.86 19.91 31.98
C ALA A 111 -39.26 21.15 31.30
N ASP A 112 -40.05 22.22 31.28
CA ASP A 112 -39.65 23.62 31.13
C ASP A 112 -38.40 23.97 31.96
N THR A 113 -37.50 24.77 31.39
CA THR A 113 -37.30 26.13 31.92
C THR A 113 -36.62 27.05 30.91
N ASP A 114 -37.30 28.18 30.75
CA ASP A 114 -36.97 29.39 30.01
C ASP A 114 -35.70 30.08 30.56
N VAL A 115 -35.06 30.90 29.70
CA VAL A 115 -34.45 32.22 29.99
C VAL A 115 -33.14 32.50 29.21
N ALA A 116 -33.24 33.64 28.51
CA ALA A 116 -32.21 34.62 28.10
C ALA A 116 -31.69 34.56 26.65
N ALA A 117 -32.24 35.51 25.90
CA ALA A 117 -31.93 35.92 24.54
C ALA A 117 -30.62 36.72 24.37
N HIS A 118 -30.20 36.76 23.09
CA HIS A 118 -29.65 37.92 22.34
C HIS A 118 -28.10 38.14 22.31
N PRO A 119 -27.53 38.78 21.25
CA PRO A 119 -27.54 38.40 19.84
C PRO A 119 -26.12 38.43 19.19
N LEU A 120 -26.05 38.02 17.92
CA LEU A 120 -24.92 38.24 17.00
C LEU A 120 -24.74 39.73 16.66
N PRO A 121 -23.51 40.26 16.50
CA PRO A 121 -23.31 41.50 15.76
C PRO A 121 -23.12 41.25 14.25
N HIS A 122 -23.97 41.91 13.46
CA HIS A 122 -23.78 42.21 12.03
C HIS A 122 -23.06 43.56 11.84
N GLY A 123 -22.39 43.71 10.69
CA GLY A 123 -22.07 45.01 10.04
C GLY A 123 -20.57 45.18 9.76
N SER A 124 -20.04 45.16 8.52
CA SER A 124 -20.29 45.97 7.30
C SER A 124 -19.24 47.07 7.11
N ALA A 125 -18.47 47.00 6.00
CA ALA A 125 -18.03 48.08 5.09
C ALA A 125 -16.76 47.59 4.32
N ALA A 126 -16.81 47.31 3.02
CA ALA A 126 -16.79 48.25 1.89
C ALA A 126 -15.53 49.15 1.84
N ALA A 127 -14.60 48.84 0.91
CA ALA A 127 -13.73 49.84 0.27
C ALA A 127 -13.05 49.25 -0.98
N GLU A 128 -13.60 49.64 -2.11
CA GLU A 128 -13.06 49.64 -3.46
C GLU A 128 -11.85 50.59 -3.57
N GLN A 129 -10.78 50.20 -4.26
CA GLN A 129 -9.87 51.14 -4.96
C GLN A 129 -8.86 50.45 -5.89
N ARG A 130 -9.11 50.68 -7.19
CA ARG A 130 -8.20 50.76 -8.35
C ARG A 130 -7.69 49.48 -9.01
#